data_AF-A0A7W5JUY8-F1
#
_entry.id   AF-A0A7W5JUY8-F1
#
_cell.length_a   1.000
_cell.length_b   1.000
_cell.length_c   1.000
_cell.angle_alpha   90.00
_cell.angle_beta   90.00
_cell.angle_gamma   90.00
#
_symmetry.space_group_name_H-M   'P 1'
#
loop_
_entity.id
_entity.type
_entity.pdbx_description
1 polymer ?
#
loop_
_entity_poly.entity_id
_entity_poly.type
_entity_poly.pdbx_seq_one_letter_code
_entity_poly.pdbx_strand_id
1 'polypeptide(L)'
;MAVVTSRRLLSRALVAAVVTAVFFALKDSTIAAGRDAFDDPLVNGFFYVGAVALAVTFALAGAALARRPGRRGRLRGAALGLAVGVVGGVVIAAVFTALLPADESWVYGEVNLWAIAVLTLVTLLVLRSRASAPRRAA
;
A
#
# COMPACT_ATOMS: atom_id res chain seq x y z
N MET A 1 9.00 -11.55 -23.25
CA MET A 1 7.79 -11.90 -22.46
C MET A 1 7.79 -11.28 -21.04
N ALA A 2 8.83 -11.45 -20.22
CA ALA A 2 8.88 -10.95 -18.82
C ALA A 2 8.61 -9.45 -18.62
N VAL A 3 9.03 -8.59 -19.56
CA VAL A 3 8.82 -7.13 -19.51
C VAL A 3 7.34 -6.75 -19.62
N VAL A 4 6.59 -7.41 -20.51
CA VAL A 4 5.15 -7.17 -20.71
C VAL A 4 4.38 -7.57 -19.45
N THR A 5 4.73 -8.70 -18.85
CA THR A 5 4.07 -9.16 -17.62
C THR A 5 4.39 -8.29 -16.41
N SER A 6 5.60 -7.75 -16.31
CA SER A 6 5.98 -6.77 -15.26
C SER A 6 5.18 -5.47 -15.37
N ARG A 7 4.97 -4.94 -16.58
CA ARG A 7 4.14 -3.74 -16.81
C ARG A 7 2.67 -3.95 -16.45
N ARG A 8 2.10 -5.11 -16.78
CA ARG A 8 0.72 -5.46 -16.41
C ARG A 8 0.55 -5.55 -14.90
N LEU A 9 1.50 -6.15 -14.19
CA LEU A 9 1.49 -6.23 -12.73
C LEU A 9 1.59 -4.84 -12.07
N LEU A 10 2.48 -3.96 -12.55
CA LEU A 10 2.58 -2.59 -12.03
C LEU A 10 1.30 -1.78 -12.28
N SER A 11 0.63 -2.00 -13.42
CA SER A 11 -0.63 -1.32 -13.71
C SER A 11 -1.74 -1.76 -12.75
N ARG A 12 -1.81 -3.07 -12.44
CA ARG A 12 -2.75 -3.59 -11.43
C ARG A 12 -2.39 -3.13 -10.01
N ALA A 13 -1.10 -3.07 -9.68
CA ALA A 13 -0.63 -2.53 -8.40
C ALA A 13 -1.05 -1.07 -8.22
N LEU A 14 -0.99 -0.25 -9.28
CA LEU A 14 -1.46 1.13 -9.24
C LEU A 14 -2.96 1.24 -9.00
N VAL A 15 -3.77 0.40 -9.65
CA VAL A 15 -5.23 0.37 -9.39
C VAL A 15 -5.49 0.03 -7.93
N ALA A 16 -4.84 -1.01 -7.40
CA ALA A 16 -4.96 -1.38 -5.99
C ALA A 16 -4.50 -0.24 -5.05
N ALA A 17 -3.43 0.48 -5.40
CA ALA A 17 -2.93 1.60 -4.59
C ALA A 17 -3.91 2.78 -4.55
N VAL A 18 -4.57 3.07 -5.68
CA VAL A 18 -5.64 4.08 -5.74
C VAL A 18 -6.82 3.66 -4.87
N VAL A 19 -7.22 2.39 -4.95
CA VAL A 19 -8.30 1.84 -4.10
C VAL A 19 -7.93 2.01 -2.63
N THR A 20 -6.73 1.63 -2.20
CA THR A 20 -6.25 1.86 -0.83
C THR A 20 -6.37 3.32 -0.42
N ALA A 21 -5.87 4.24 -1.25
CA ALA A 21 -5.88 5.67 -0.94
C ALA A 21 -7.32 6.20 -0.78
N VAL A 22 -8.23 5.78 -1.66
CA VAL A 22 -9.65 6.15 -1.58
C VAL A 22 -10.29 5.62 -0.31
N PHE A 23 -10.11 4.33 0.02
CA PHE A 23 -10.74 3.76 1.20
C PHE A 23 -10.22 4.32 2.51
N PHE A 24 -8.92 4.61 2.61
CA PHE A 24 -8.37 5.30 3.79
C PHE A 24 -8.81 6.76 3.86
N ALA A 25 -8.94 7.47 2.73
CA ALA A 25 -9.50 8.82 2.73
C ALA A 25 -10.99 8.82 3.11
N LEU A 26 -11.76 7.84 2.66
CA LEU A 26 -13.17 7.68 3.05
C LEU A 26 -13.30 7.38 4.55
N LYS A 27 -12.47 6.49 5.10
CA LYS A 27 -12.39 6.25 6.55
C LYS A 27 -12.15 7.57 7.31
N ASP A 28 -11.14 8.32 6.89
CA ASP A 28 -10.76 9.59 7.54
C ASP A 28 -11.91 10.61 7.46
N SER A 29 -12.58 10.71 6.31
CA SER A 29 -13.73 11.59 6.14
C SER A 29 -14.94 11.21 7.01
N THR A 30 -15.19 9.92 7.22
CA THR A 30 -16.27 9.46 8.11
C THR A 30 -15.98 9.78 9.57
N ILE A 31 -14.71 9.68 9.97
CA ILE A 31 -14.27 10.05 11.31
C ILE A 31 -14.37 11.56 11.52
N ALA A 32 -13.90 12.36 10.55
CA ALA A 32 -14.03 13.81 10.59
C ALA A 32 -15.49 14.28 10.64
N ALA A 33 -16.44 13.46 10.17
CA ALA A 33 -17.87 13.70 10.27
C ALA A 33 -18.48 13.29 11.64
N GLY A 34 -17.67 12.92 12.63
CA GLY A 34 -18.11 12.60 13.99
C GLY A 34 -18.57 11.16 14.20
N ARG A 35 -18.18 10.22 13.33
CA ARG A 35 -18.41 8.78 13.54
C ARG A 35 -17.23 8.15 14.26
N ASP A 36 -17.51 7.40 15.34
CA ASP A 36 -16.48 6.71 16.10
C ASP A 36 -15.94 5.48 15.35
N ALA A 37 -14.61 5.37 15.24
CA ALA A 37 -14.01 4.30 14.44
C ALA A 37 -14.17 2.90 15.05
N PHE A 38 -14.38 2.81 16.35
CA PHE A 38 -14.48 1.54 17.06
C PHE A 38 -15.87 0.91 16.92
N ASP A 39 -16.92 1.73 16.86
CA ASP A 39 -18.31 1.26 16.89
C ASP A 39 -19.02 1.37 15.53
N ASP A 40 -18.50 2.15 14.58
CA ASP A 40 -19.15 2.32 13.27
C ASP A 40 -18.70 1.24 12.26
N PRO A 41 -19.61 0.37 11.78
CA PRO A 41 -19.29 -0.68 10.81
C PRO A 41 -18.82 -0.15 9.45
N LEU A 42 -19.19 1.09 9.07
CA LEU A 42 -18.70 1.73 7.84
C LEU A 42 -17.24 2.15 7.98
N VAL A 43 -16.87 2.74 9.12
CA VAL A 43 -15.48 3.16 9.38
C VAL A 43 -14.55 1.93 9.40
N ASN A 44 -14.97 0.88 10.10
CA ASN A 44 -14.27 -0.41 10.11
C ASN A 44 -14.24 -1.08 8.72
N GLY A 45 -15.36 -1.04 7.99
CA GLY A 45 -15.43 -1.57 6.63
C GLY A 45 -14.42 -0.89 5.69
N PHE A 46 -14.33 0.44 5.72
CA PHE A 46 -13.36 1.18 4.91
C PHE A 46 -11.92 0.85 5.29
N PHE A 47 -11.62 0.71 6.58
CA PHE A 47 -10.31 0.30 7.05
C PHE A 47 -9.90 -1.08 6.49
N TYR A 48 -10.74 -2.11 6.65
CA TYR A 48 -10.39 -3.46 6.21
C TYR A 48 -10.23 -3.56 4.69
N VAL A 49 -11.11 -2.91 3.92
CA VAL A 49 -10.99 -2.90 2.45
C VAL A 49 -9.72 -2.16 2.02
N GLY A 50 -9.40 -1.02 2.65
CA GLY A 50 -8.16 -0.29 2.40
C GLY A 50 -6.91 -1.11 2.70
N ALA A 51 -6.90 -1.82 3.84
CA ALA A 51 -5.80 -2.68 4.28
C ALA A 51 -5.59 -3.87 3.32
N VAL A 52 -6.65 -4.54 2.89
CA VAL A 52 -6.57 -5.63 1.89
C VAL A 52 -6.04 -5.10 0.56
N ALA A 53 -6.55 -3.96 0.08
CA ALA A 53 -6.07 -3.32 -1.14
C ALA A 53 -4.57 -2.96 -1.04
N LEU A 54 -4.10 -2.55 0.14
CA LEU A 54 -2.69 -2.21 0.38
C LEU A 54 -1.81 -3.47 0.28
N ALA A 55 -2.23 -4.56 0.90
CA ALA A 55 -1.53 -5.84 0.80
C ALA A 55 -1.44 -6.32 -0.67
N VAL A 56 -2.55 -6.24 -1.42
CA VAL A 56 -2.60 -6.60 -2.85
C VAL A 56 -1.67 -5.72 -3.68
N THR A 57 -1.69 -4.41 -3.44
CA THR A 57 -0.81 -3.42 -4.10
C THR A 57 0.64 -3.86 -4.02
N PHE A 58 1.08 -4.17 -2.81
CA PHE A 58 2.45 -4.53 -2.55
C PHE A 58 2.83 -5.91 -3.10
N ALA A 59 1.95 -6.91 -2.99
CA ALA A 59 2.18 -8.23 -3.55
C ALA A 59 2.40 -8.15 -5.08
N LEU A 60 1.58 -7.36 -5.77
CA LEU A 60 1.69 -7.14 -7.21
C LEU A 60 2.98 -6.37 -7.58
N ALA A 61 3.34 -5.36 -6.79
CA ALA A 61 4.57 -4.61 -6.98
C ALA A 61 5.83 -5.47 -6.80
N GLY A 62 5.86 -6.29 -5.73
CA GLY A 62 6.92 -7.25 -5.46
C GLY A 62 7.05 -8.28 -6.58
N ALA A 63 5.93 -8.86 -7.03
CA ALA A 63 5.91 -9.78 -8.17
C ALA A 63 6.41 -9.13 -9.47
N ALA A 64 6.10 -7.86 -9.70
CA ALA A 64 6.58 -7.12 -10.87
C ALA A 64 8.10 -6.92 -10.85
N LEU A 65 8.68 -6.66 -9.67
CA LEU A 65 10.11 -6.45 -9.46
C LEU A 65 10.90 -7.76 -9.54
N ALA A 66 10.37 -8.85 -8.96
CA ALA A 66 11.00 -10.17 -8.98
C ALA A 66 11.20 -10.71 -10.41
N ARG A 67 10.36 -10.27 -11.36
CA ARG A 67 10.45 -10.64 -12.78
C ARG A 67 11.49 -9.84 -13.58
N ARG A 68 12.23 -8.90 -12.96
CA ARG A 68 13.31 -8.17 -13.65
C ARG A 68 14.54 -9.08 -13.82
N PRO A 69 15.16 -9.14 -15.02
CA PRO A 69 16.35 -9.94 -15.25
C PRO A 69 17.52 -9.44 -14.38
N GLY A 70 18.28 -10.40 -13.81
CA GLY A 70 19.44 -10.15 -12.94
C GLY A 70 19.22 -10.43 -11.45
N ARG A 71 20.26 -10.90 -10.76
CA ARG A 71 20.25 -11.27 -9.32
C ARG A 71 19.82 -10.11 -8.41
N ARG A 72 20.22 -8.88 -8.77
CA ARG A 72 19.81 -7.63 -8.10
C ARG A 72 18.30 -7.33 -8.20
N GLY A 73 17.65 -7.74 -9.30
CA GLY A 73 16.20 -7.57 -9.49
C GLY A 73 15.39 -8.48 -8.58
N ARG A 74 15.82 -9.74 -8.45
CA ARG A 74 15.20 -10.73 -7.54
C ARG A 74 15.40 -10.35 -6.07
N LEU A 75 16.60 -9.93 -5.67
CA LEU A 75 16.87 -9.47 -4.30
C LEU A 75 16.03 -8.24 -3.94
N ARG A 76 15.89 -7.26 -4.86
CA ARG A 76 15.01 -6.10 -4.63
C ARG A 76 13.54 -6.49 -4.56
N GLY A 77 13.08 -7.41 -5.41
CA GLY A 77 11.71 -7.93 -5.37
C GLY A 77 11.40 -8.69 -4.08
N ALA A 78 12.34 -9.52 -3.62
CA ALA A 78 12.23 -10.25 -2.36
C ALA A 78 12.31 -9.31 -1.16
N ALA A 79 13.22 -8.34 -1.15
CA ALA A 79 13.32 -7.33 -0.10
C ALA A 79 12.07 -6.46 -0.03
N LEU A 80 11.48 -6.08 -1.18
CA LEU A 80 10.21 -5.35 -1.18
C LEU A 80 9.06 -6.22 -0.68
N GLY A 81 8.97 -7.48 -1.11
CA GLY A 81 7.96 -8.41 -0.63
C GLY A 81 8.08 -8.70 0.88
N LEU A 82 9.31 -8.80 1.39
CA LEU A 82 9.59 -8.99 2.82
C LEU A 82 9.30 -7.71 3.62
N ALA A 83 9.75 -6.55 3.13
CA ALA A 83 9.41 -5.26 3.73
C ALA A 83 7.89 -5.05 3.78
N VAL A 84 7.15 -5.58 2.80
CA VAL A 84 5.69 -5.53 2.77
C VAL A 84 5.06 -6.46 3.79
N GLY A 85 5.57 -7.69 3.90
CA GLY A 85 5.10 -8.62 4.93
C GLY A 85 5.38 -8.06 6.33
N VAL A 86 6.55 -7.47 6.53
CA VAL A 86 6.97 -6.88 7.81
C VAL A 86 6.24 -5.58 8.09
N VAL A 87 6.18 -4.62 7.17
CA VAL A 87 5.47 -3.34 7.37
C VAL A 87 3.97 -3.58 7.47
N GLY A 88 3.39 -4.44 6.64
CA GLY A 88 1.99 -4.83 6.76
C GLY A 88 1.71 -5.52 8.10
N GLY A 89 2.56 -6.46 8.52
CA GLY A 89 2.45 -7.13 9.81
C GLY A 89 2.65 -6.19 11.00
N VAL A 90 3.59 -5.26 10.93
CA VAL A 90 3.87 -4.25 11.97
C VAL A 90 2.75 -3.22 12.02
N VAL A 91 2.19 -2.80 10.89
CA VAL A 91 1.04 -1.89 10.85
C VAL A 91 -0.20 -2.56 11.44
N ILE A 92 -0.48 -3.82 11.05
CA ILE A 92 -1.58 -4.59 11.63
C ILE A 92 -1.36 -4.80 13.13
N ALA A 93 -0.15 -5.21 13.54
CA ALA A 93 0.20 -5.40 14.93
C ALA A 93 0.08 -4.10 15.72
N ALA A 94 0.65 -2.98 15.23
CA ALA A 94 0.56 -1.68 15.87
C ALA A 94 -0.87 -1.18 15.98
N VAL A 95 -1.72 -1.42 14.97
CA VAL A 95 -3.16 -1.17 15.07
C VAL A 95 -3.74 -2.01 16.20
N PHE A 96 -3.54 -3.32 16.23
CA PHE A 96 -4.04 -4.18 17.31
C PHE A 96 -3.52 -3.79 18.71
N THR A 97 -2.26 -3.36 18.82
CA THR A 97 -1.67 -2.93 20.11
C THR A 97 -2.18 -1.55 20.54
N ALA A 98 -2.47 -0.66 19.59
CA ALA A 98 -3.06 0.66 19.86
C ALA A 98 -4.57 0.61 20.16
N LEU A 99 -5.25 -0.48 19.78
CA LEU A 99 -6.66 -0.76 20.13
C LEU A 99 -6.81 -1.30 21.58
N LEU A 100 -5.70 -1.52 22.30
CA LEU A 100 -5.69 -1.72 23.76
C LEU A 100 -5.48 -0.37 24.45
N PRO A 101 -6.24 -0.11 25.52
CA PRO A 101 -6.95 1.15 25.74
C PRO A 101 -5.99 2.31 25.96
N ALA A 102 -5.94 3.25 25.03
CA ALA A 102 -5.18 4.49 25.19
C ALA A 102 -6.07 5.67 24.80
N ASP A 103 -6.32 6.51 25.80
CA ASP A 103 -7.19 7.69 25.77
C ASP A 103 -6.88 8.65 24.61
N GLU A 104 -7.94 9.30 24.11
CA GLU A 104 -8.18 10.52 23.30
C GLU A 104 -7.07 11.22 22.46
N SER A 105 -5.82 10.82 22.52
CA SER A 105 -4.68 11.33 21.74
C SER A 105 -4.64 10.82 20.29
N TRP A 106 -5.82 10.54 19.73
CA TRP A 106 -6.21 9.83 18.49
C TRP A 106 -5.60 10.38 17.17
N VAL A 107 -4.68 11.34 17.27
CA VAL A 107 -4.06 12.05 16.14
C VAL A 107 -2.82 11.32 15.59
N TYR A 108 -2.13 10.48 16.36
CA TYR A 108 -0.83 9.92 15.91
C TYR A 108 -0.88 8.55 15.23
N GLY A 109 -1.91 7.74 15.48
CA GLY A 109 -2.07 6.42 14.86
C GLY A 109 -2.73 6.47 13.47
N GLU A 110 -3.73 7.34 13.30
CA GLU A 110 -4.63 7.29 12.14
C GLU A 110 -4.18 8.18 10.97
N VAL A 111 -3.49 9.29 11.26
CA VAL A 111 -2.92 10.21 10.26
C VAL A 111 -1.83 9.54 9.39
N ASN A 112 -1.33 8.37 9.76
CA ASN A 112 -0.24 7.70 9.02
C ASN A 112 -0.70 6.82 7.84
N LEU A 113 -1.92 6.29 7.83
CA LEU A 113 -2.31 5.26 6.85
C LEU A 113 -2.55 5.84 5.45
N TRP A 114 -3.17 7.02 5.35
CA TRP A 114 -3.34 7.70 4.06
C TRP A 114 -1.99 8.20 3.50
N ALA A 115 -1.08 8.65 4.36
CA ALA A 115 0.27 9.04 3.95
C ALA A 115 1.06 7.86 3.37
N ILE A 116 0.96 6.67 4.00
CA ILE A 116 1.52 5.43 3.46
C ILE A 116 0.91 5.10 2.09
N ALA A 117 -0.40 5.26 1.92
CA ALA A 117 -1.08 5.01 0.65
C ALA A 117 -0.58 5.96 -0.47
N VAL A 118 -0.43 7.26 -0.16
CA VAL A 118 0.09 8.26 -1.10
C VAL A 118 1.55 7.96 -1.47
N LEU A 119 2.41 7.69 -0.49
CA LEU A 119 3.81 7.34 -0.74
C LEU A 119 3.94 6.07 -1.59
N THR A 120 3.08 5.08 -1.33
CA THR A 120 3.01 3.84 -2.12
C THR A 120 2.60 4.14 -3.56
N LEU A 121 1.58 4.98 -3.77
CA LEU A 121 1.12 5.40 -5.08
C LEU A 121 2.23 6.13 -5.86
N VAL A 122 2.87 7.13 -5.24
CA VAL A 122 4.00 7.88 -5.84
C VAL A 122 5.14 6.93 -6.23
N THR A 123 5.50 6.00 -5.35
CA THR A 123 6.54 5.01 -5.61
C THR A 123 6.21 4.16 -6.83
N LEU A 124 4.97 3.68 -6.94
CA LEU A 124 4.52 2.88 -8.08
C LEU A 124 4.47 3.68 -9.38
N LEU A 125 4.09 4.95 -9.33
CA LEU A 125 4.13 5.86 -10.49
C LEU A 125 5.57 6.05 -10.99
N VAL A 126 6.51 6.28 -10.07
CA VAL A 126 7.95 6.39 -10.40
C VAL A 126 8.48 5.07 -10.98
N LEU A 127 8.09 3.92 -10.42
CA LEU A 127 8.50 2.62 -10.94
C LEU A 127 7.93 2.35 -12.34
N ARG A 128 6.70 2.79 -12.62
CA ARG A 128 6.03 2.66 -13.91
C ARG A 128 6.63 3.60 -14.97
N SER A 129 6.92 4.85 -14.62
CA SER A 129 7.52 5.81 -15.55
C SER A 129 8.89 5.35 -16.00
N ARG A 130 9.72 4.87 -15.08
CA ARG A 130 11.04 4.28 -15.37
C ARG A 130 10.96 3.01 -16.22
N ALA A 131 9.90 2.21 -16.08
CA ALA A 131 9.68 1.01 -16.91
C ALA A 131 9.19 1.33 -18.33
N SER A 132 8.73 2.56 -18.57
CA SER A 132 8.16 3.04 -19.84
C SER A 132 9.14 3.88 -20.65
N ALA A 133 10.22 4.38 -20.03
CA ALA A 133 11.24 5.15 -20.74
C ALA A 133 11.90 4.30 -21.85
N PRO A 134 12.00 4.81 -23.10
CA PRO A 134 12.73 4.13 -24.16
C PRO A 134 14.18 3.93 -23.72
N ARG A 135 14.72 2.72 -23.92
CA ARG A 135 16.16 2.49 -23.77
C ARG A 135 16.83 3.44 -24.75
N ARG A 136 17.49 4.49 -24.24
CA ARG A 136 18.40 5.28 -25.06
C ARG A 136 19.42 4.29 -25.61
N ALA A 137 19.45 4.16 -26.93
CA ALA A 137 20.47 3.39 -27.62
C ALA A 137 21.82 3.96 -27.18
N ALA A 138 22.58 3.13 -26.46
CA ALA A 138 23.98 3.35 -26.14
C ALA A 138 24.76 2.34 -26.97
#